data_AF-A0A7C2MCW8-F1
#
_entry.id   AF-A0A7C2MCW8-F1
#
_cell.length_a   1.000
_cell.length_b   1.000
_cell.length_c   1.000
_cell.angle_alpha   90.00
_cell.angle_beta   90.00
_cell.angle_gamma   90.00
#
_symmetry.space_group_name_H-M   'P 1'
#
loop_
_entity.id
_entity.type
_entity.pdbx_description
1 polymer ?
#
loop_
_entity_poly.entity_id
_entity_poly.type
_entity_poly.pdbx_seq_one_letter_code
_entity_poly.pdbx_strand_id
1 'polypeptide(L)' 'MTADEQRQLRKRLDQLLAESAALSMEDELERTLPEAGLLSEIKPPITDFRSDQNRKPIETKGRPLSEVIIEERR' A
#
# COMPACT_ATOMS: atom_id res chain seq x y z
N MET A 1 -20.89 28.93 -14.69
CA MET A 1 -21.60 27.81 -14.05
C MET A 1 -22.29 28.33 -12.81
N THR A 2 -23.58 28.05 -12.67
CA THR A 2 -24.41 28.45 -11.53
C THR A 2 -24.39 27.37 -10.44
N ALA A 3 -24.80 27.74 -9.22
CA ALA A 3 -24.89 26.79 -8.10
C ALA A 3 -25.89 25.65 -8.37
N ASP A 4 -26.90 25.89 -9.19
CA ASP A 4 -27.92 24.90 -9.53
C ASP A 4 -27.40 23.90 -10.56
N GLU A 5 -26.64 24.35 -11.55
CA GLU A 5 -25.94 23.49 -12.50
C GLU A 5 -24.95 22.56 -11.79
N GLN A 6 -24.21 23.09 -10.80
CA GLN A 6 -23.29 22.28 -9.99
C GLN A 6 -24.02 21.22 -9.18
N ARG A 7 -25.16 21.57 -8.55
CA ARG A 7 -25.98 20.61 -7.79
C ARG A 7 -26.54 19.52 -8.69
N GLN A 8 -26.98 19.88 -9.89
CA GLN A 8 -27.55 18.95 -10.85
C GLN A 8 -26.48 18.01 -11.44
N LEU A 9 -25.29 18.54 -11.73
CA LEU A 9 -24.14 17.74 -12.14
C LEU A 9 -23.71 16.77 -11.03
N ARG A 10 -23.61 17.24 -9.78
CA ARG A 10 -23.25 16.42 -8.62
C ARG A 10 -24.21 15.23 -8.48
N LYS A 11 -25.51 15.49 -8.50
CA LYS A 11 -26.54 14.44 -8.40
C LYS A 11 -26.42 13.38 -9.51
N ARG A 12 -26.08 13.82 -10.73
CA ARG A 12 -25.91 12.91 -11.87
C ARG A 12 -24.66 12.06 -11.77
N LEU A 13 -23.55 12.64 -11.27
CA LEU A 13 -22.33 11.89 -10.99
C LEU A 13 -22.54 10.87 -9.86
N ASP A 14 -23.21 11.27 -8.78
CA ASP A 14 -23.50 10.38 -7.66
C ASP A 14 -24.37 9.18 -8.09
N GLN A 15 -25.33 9.40 -9.00
CA GLN A 15 -26.14 8.33 -9.57
C GLN A 15 -25.32 7.35 -10.43
N LEU A 16 -24.46 7.86 -11.31
CA LEU A 16 -23.60 7.02 -12.14
C LEU A 16 -22.60 6.22 -11.29
N LEU A 17 -22.05 6.84 -10.25
CA LEU A 17 -21.14 6.17 -9.32
C LEU A 17 -21.87 5.08 -8.52
N ALA A 18 -23.08 5.34 -8.04
CA ALA A 18 -23.88 4.35 -7.33
C ALA A 18 -24.28 3.15 -8.23
N GLU A 19 -24.56 3.39 -9.51
CA GLU A 19 -24.82 2.34 -10.49
C GLU A 19 -23.55 1.53 -10.81
N SER A 20 -22.37 2.16 -10.84
CA SER A 20 -21.09 1.47 -11.01
C SER A 20 -20.58 0.74 -9.74
N ALA A 21 -21.04 1.16 -8.56
CA ALA A 21 -20.68 0.58 -7.27
C ALA A 21 -21.50 -0.69 -6.92
N ALA A 22 -22.38 -1.15 -7.82
CA ALA A 22 -22.99 -2.46 -7.73
C ALA A 22 -21.91 -3.53 -7.96
N LEU A 23 -21.13 -3.81 -6.91
CA LEU A 23 -20.00 -4.74 -6.83
C LEU A 23 -19.03 -4.57 -8.00
N SER A 24 -18.18 -3.54 -7.88
CA SER A 24 -17.08 -3.41 -8.82
C SER A 24 -16.15 -4.61 -8.66
N MET A 25 -15.57 -5.06 -9.76
CA MET A 25 -14.54 -6.11 -9.75
C MET A 25 -13.39 -5.77 -8.80
N GLU A 26 -13.17 -4.47 -8.54
CA GLU A 26 -12.18 -3.98 -7.60
C GLU A 26 -12.52 -4.35 -6.15
N ASP A 27 -13.80 -4.25 -5.74
CA ASP A 27 -14.24 -4.63 -4.39
C ASP A 27 -14.09 -6.14 -4.13
N GLU A 28 -14.28 -6.97 -5.16
CA GLU A 28 -14.07 -8.42 -5.08
C GLU A 28 -12.57 -8.76 -5.03
N LEU A 29 -11.76 -8.05 -5.83
CA LEU A 29 -10.30 -8.19 -5.82
C LEU A 29 -9.70 -7.81 -4.46
N GLU A 30 -10.18 -6.72 -3.86
CA GLU A 30 -9.70 -6.22 -2.57
C GLU A 30 -9.99 -7.20 -1.42
N ARG A 31 -11.05 -8.01 -1.53
CA ARG A 31 -11.35 -9.09 -0.57
C ARG A 31 -10.55 -10.36 -0.82
N THR A 32 -10.41 -10.76 -2.07
CA THR A 32 -9.78 -12.05 -2.44
C THR A 32 -8.27 -12.05 -2.28
N LEU A 33 -7.59 -10.92 -2.48
CA LEU A 33 -6.13 -10.84 -2.40
C LEU A 33 -5.59 -11.08 -0.96
N PRO A 34 -6.19 -10.52 0.10
CA PRO A 34 -5.85 -10.88 1.47
C PRO A 34 -6.20 -12.33 1.82
N GLU A 35 -7.37 -12.82 1.42
CA GLU A 35 -7.80 -14.21 1.67
C GLU A 35 -6.86 -15.24 1.04
N ALA A 36 -6.34 -14.93 -0.16
CA ALA A 36 -5.35 -15.76 -0.85
C ALA A 36 -3.92 -15.62 -0.28
N GLY A 37 -3.71 -14.73 0.70
CA GLY A 37 -2.39 -14.43 1.27
C GLY A 37 -1.43 -13.73 0.30
N LEU A 38 -1.94 -13.19 -0.82
CA LEU A 38 -1.16 -12.46 -1.81
C LEU A 38 -0.89 -11.01 -1.38
N LEU A 39 -1.79 -10.45 -0.56
CA LEU A 39 -1.60 -9.18 0.11
C LEU A 39 -1.65 -9.39 1.62
N SER A 40 -0.65 -8.83 2.31
CA SER A 40 -0.75 -8.64 3.76
C SER A 40 -1.45 -7.33 4.04
N GLU A 41 -2.18 -7.24 5.15
CA GLU A 41 -2.78 -5.98 5.61
C GLU A 41 -1.76 -4.85 5.55
N ILE A 42 -2.21 -3.65 5.15
CA ILE A 42 -1.38 -2.45 5.16
C ILE A 42 -0.92 -2.22 6.60
N LYS A 43 0.34 -2.54 6.88
CA LYS A 43 0.91 -2.29 8.20
C LYS A 43 0.82 -0.80 8.51
N PRO A 44 0.44 -0.42 9.73
CA PRO A 44 0.43 0.98 10.12
C PRO A 44 1.84 1.56 9.93
N PRO A 45 1.94 2.87 9.62
CA PRO A 45 3.24 3.52 9.49
C PRO A 45 4.07 3.28 10.76
N ILE A 46 5.36 2.96 10.59
CA ILE A 46 6.27 2.74 11.71
C ILE A 46 6.45 4.09 12.43
N THR A 47 5.93 4.18 13.65
CA THR A 47 6.03 5.38 14.49
C THR A 47 7.13 5.28 15.55
N ASP A 48 7.50 4.06 15.94
CA ASP A 48 8.55 3.80 16.91
C ASP A 48 9.78 3.19 16.23
N PHE A 49 10.86 3.95 16.17
CA PHE A 49 12.15 3.53 15.61
C PHE A 49 13.13 3.03 16.67
N ARG A 50 12.71 2.81 17.93
CA ARG A 50 13.59 2.31 19.00
C ARG A 50 14.28 0.99 18.63
N SER A 51 13.61 0.12 17.87
CA SER A 51 14.19 -1.12 17.35
C SER A 51 15.36 -0.90 16.39
N ASP A 52 15.41 0.25 15.71
CA ASP A 52 16.41 0.54 14.69
C ASP A 52 17.60 1.36 15.23
N GLN A 53 17.52 1.87 16.47
CA GLN A 53 18.58 2.69 17.08
C GLN A 53 19.92 1.97 17.22
N ASN A 54 19.90 0.64 17.32
CA ASN A 54 21.11 -0.18 17.46
C ASN A 54 21.55 -0.84 16.15
N ARG A 55 20.94 -0.49 15.01
CA ARG A 55 21.39 -1.03 13.71
C ARG A 55 22.73 -0.42 13.34
N LYS A 56 23.70 -1.30 13.04
CA LYS A 56 25.00 -0.91 12.48
C LYS A 56 24.95 -1.05 10.96
N PRO A 57 25.37 -0.03 10.19
CA PRO A 57 25.55 -0.18 8.75
C PRO A 57 26.55 -1.29 8.44
N ILE A 58 26.28 -2.07 7.38
CA ILE A 58 27.22 -3.04 6.85
C ILE A 58 28.02 -2.35 5.75
N GLU A 59 29.35 -2.31 5.90
CA GLU A 59 30.27 -1.70 4.95
C GLU A 59 30.56 -2.66 3.78
N THR A 60 30.08 -2.35 2.58
CA THR A 60 30.17 -3.26 1.40
C THR A 60 31.13 -2.76 0.31
N LYS A 61 32.18 -1.99 0.65
CA LYS A 61 33.10 -1.31 -0.30
C LYS A 61 33.47 -2.16 -1.53
N GLY A 62 32.74 -1.98 -2.64
CA GLY A 62 32.95 -2.68 -3.91
C GLY A 62 32.62 -4.17 -3.95
N ARG A 63 32.09 -4.77 -2.86
CA ARG A 63 31.76 -6.19 -2.77
C ARG A 63 30.25 -6.42 -2.66
N PRO A 64 29.72 -7.52 -3.20
CA PRO A 64 28.32 -7.89 -3.02
C PRO A 64 27.99 -8.11 -1.53
N LEU A 65 26.85 -7.60 -1.09
CA LEU A 65 26.36 -7.77 0.29
C LEU A 65 26.28 -9.25 0.69
N SER A 66 25.92 -10.13 -0.25
CA SER A 66 25.88 -11.58 -0.04
C SER A 66 27.22 -12.16 0.40
N GLU A 67 28.34 -11.67 -0.16
CA GLU A 67 29.68 -12.13 0.20
C GLU A 67 30.08 -11.63 1.59
N VAL A 68 29.80 -10.35 1.88
CA VAL A 68 30.11 -9.74 3.18
C VAL A 68 29.39 -10.45 4.33
N ILE A 69 28.10 -10.78 4.17
CA ILE A 69 27.31 -11.47 5.20
C ILE A 69 27.82 -12.90 5.47
N ILE A 70 28.31 -13.60 4.44
CA ILE A 70 28.82 -14.97 4.58
C ILE A 70 30.15 -14.98 5.36
N GLU A 71 31.02 -14.01 5.11
CA GLU A 71 32.31 -13.89 5.80
C GLU A 71 32.16 -13.56 7.29
N GLU A 72 31.28 -12.61 7.65
CA GLU A 72 31.10 -12.17 9.05
C GLU A 72 30.47 -13.24 9.97
N ARG A 73 29.88 -14.30 9.40
CA ARG A 73 29.18 -15.35 10.16
C ARG A 73 29.98 -16.65 10.36
N ARG A 74 31.20 -16.72 9.82
CA ARG A 74 32.13 -17.84 10.05
C ARG A 74 32.96 -17.62 11.30
#